data_AF-A0A965FHI4-F1
#
_entry.id   AF-A0A965FHI4-F1
#
_cell.length_a   1.000
_cell.length_b   1.000
_cell.length_c   1.000
_cell.angle_alpha   90.00
_cell.angle_beta   90.00
_cell.angle_gamma   90.00
#
_symmetry.space_group_name_H-M   'P 1'
#
loop_
_entity.id
_entity.type
_entity.pdbx_description
1 polymer ?
#
loop_
_entity_poly.entity_id
_entity_poly.type
_entity_poly.pdbx_seq_one_letter_code
_entity_poly.pdbx_strand_id
1 'polypeptide(L)'
;MSEPRFSYSLAQLQEMSADVLRLAKQAGATAAEAEISLGIGQNVSVRMNETETIEYNRDKGISVSVYFGQQKGHASTSDLSAEA
;
A
#
# COMPACT_ATOMS: atom_id res chain seq x y z
N MET A 1 -7.78 24.64 8.20
CA MET A 1 -8.55 23.42 7.89
C MET A 1 -7.53 22.29 7.85
N SER A 2 -7.71 21.20 8.62
CA SER A 2 -6.77 20.08 8.58
C SER A 2 -6.81 19.42 7.21
N GLU A 3 -5.66 19.35 6.54
CA GLU A 3 -5.52 18.50 5.36
C GLU A 3 -5.84 17.05 5.71
N PRO A 4 -6.47 16.28 4.80
CA PRO A 4 -6.68 14.86 5.01
C PRO A 4 -5.33 14.17 5.15
N ARG A 5 -5.11 13.59 6.33
CA ARG A 5 -3.88 12.88 6.71
C ARG A 5 -3.52 11.73 5.75
N PHE A 6 -4.51 11.14 5.10
CA PHE A 6 -4.35 10.02 4.18
C PHE A 6 -4.88 10.38 2.78
N SER A 7 -4.21 9.89 1.73
CA SER A 7 -4.59 10.14 0.33
C SER A 7 -5.84 9.38 -0.12
N TYR A 8 -6.18 8.30 0.59
CA TYR A 8 -7.27 7.39 0.26
C TYR A 8 -8.09 7.11 1.52
N SER A 9 -9.40 6.97 1.34
CA SER A 9 -10.29 6.46 2.38
C SER A 9 -10.16 4.94 2.52
N LEU A 10 -10.57 4.40 3.68
CA LEU A 10 -10.62 2.95 3.89
C LEU A 10 -11.47 2.24 2.81
N ALA A 11 -12.59 2.85 2.39
CA ALA A 11 -13.45 2.30 1.36
C ALA A 11 -12.73 2.18 0.00
N GLN A 12 -11.97 3.20 -0.39
CA GLN A 12 -11.15 3.15 -1.62
C GLN A 12 -10.07 2.06 -1.52
N LEU A 13 -9.42 1.91 -0.36
CA LEU A 13 -8.41 0.86 -0.17
C LEU A 13 -9.04 -0.54 -0.25
N GLN A 14 -10.24 -0.74 0.32
CA GLN A 14 -10.99 -1.99 0.21
C GLN A 14 -11.37 -2.31 -1.23
N GLU A 15 -11.82 -1.31 -1.99
CA GLU A 15 -12.13 -1.45 -3.42
C GLU A 15 -10.89 -1.84 -4.22
N MET A 16 -9.76 -1.14 -4.02
CA MET A 16 -8.48 -1.48 -4.67
C MET A 16 -8.02 -2.91 -4.37
N SER A 17 -8.11 -3.36 -3.12
CA SER A 17 -7.78 -4.75 -2.77
C SER A 17 -8.72 -5.75 -3.43
N ALA A 18 -10.02 -5.47 -3.47
CA ALA A 18 -11.00 -6.32 -4.15
C ALA A 18 -10.73 -6.40 -5.65
N ASP A 19 -10.31 -5.29 -6.27
CA ASP A 19 -9.98 -5.18 -7.67
C ASP A 19 -8.76 -6.03 -8.03
N VAL A 20 -7.69 -5.96 -7.24
CA VAL A 20 -6.50 -6.81 -7.42
C VAL A 20 -6.85 -8.30 -7.31
N LEU A 21 -7.66 -8.70 -6.31
CA LEU A 21 -8.09 -10.08 -6.17
C LEU A 21 -8.95 -10.55 -7.35
N ARG A 22 -9.83 -9.67 -7.86
CA ARG A 22 -10.66 -9.93 -9.03
C ARG A 22 -9.81 -10.10 -10.29
N LEU A 23 -8.82 -9.25 -10.50
CA LEU A 23 -7.87 -9.35 -11.62
C LEU A 23 -7.05 -10.64 -11.54
N ALA A 24 -6.53 -11.00 -10.37
CA ALA A 24 -5.80 -12.25 -10.17
C ALA A 24 -6.65 -13.49 -10.51
N LYS A 25 -7.92 -13.50 -10.08
CA LYS A 25 -8.87 -14.57 -10.42
C LYS A 25 -9.16 -14.62 -11.92
N GLN A 26 -9.36 -13.47 -12.56
CA GLN A 26 -9.57 -13.38 -14.02
C GLN A 26 -8.35 -13.87 -14.80
N ALA A 27 -7.14 -13.64 -14.29
CA ALA A 27 -5.89 -14.15 -14.83
C ALA A 27 -5.65 -15.66 -14.59
N GLY A 28 -6.56 -16.34 -13.89
CA GLY A 28 -6.54 -17.79 -13.71
C GLY A 28 -5.93 -18.28 -12.40
N ALA A 29 -5.63 -17.38 -11.45
CA ALA A 29 -5.15 -17.80 -10.14
C ALA A 29 -6.19 -18.67 -9.40
N THR A 30 -5.73 -19.79 -8.85
CA THR A 30 -6.57 -20.69 -8.03
C THR A 30 -6.88 -20.10 -6.66
N ALA A 31 -5.95 -19.31 -6.11
CA ALA A 31 -6.13 -18.52 -4.91
C ALA A 31 -5.27 -17.25 -5.01
N ALA A 32 -5.65 -16.21 -4.28
CA ALA A 32 -4.89 -14.96 -4.20
C ALA A 32 -5.10 -14.26 -2.86
N GLU A 33 -4.08 -13.54 -2.42
CA GLU A 33 -4.08 -12.70 -1.22
C GLU A 33 -3.56 -11.32 -1.63
N ALA A 34 -4.23 -10.26 -1.17
CA ALA A 34 -3.82 -8.88 -1.44
C ALA A 34 -3.65 -8.15 -0.11
N GLU A 35 -2.56 -7.38 -0.01
CA GLU A 35 -2.27 -6.52 1.13
C GLU A 35 -2.10 -5.09 0.62
N ILE A 36 -2.82 -4.14 1.21
CA ILE A 36 -2.66 -2.71 0.92
C ILE A 36 -2.32 -1.98 2.21
N SER A 37 -1.32 -1.11 2.16
CA SER A 37 -0.85 -0.37 3.31
C SER A 37 -0.73 1.13 2.99
N LEU A 38 -1.02 1.94 4.01
CA LEU A 38 -0.90 3.38 3.96
C LEU A 38 -0.34 3.86 5.30
N GLY A 39 0.80 4.51 5.27
CA GLY A 39 1.55 4.98 6.43
C GLY A 39 1.76 6.48 6.37
N ILE A 40 1.67 7.14 7.52
CA ILE A 40 2.15 8.50 7.71
C ILE A 40 2.96 8.57 9.00
N GLY A 41 4.05 9.32 8.97
CA GLY A 41 4.94 9.47 10.11
C GLY A 41 5.59 10.84 10.13
N GLN A 42 6.03 11.23 11.32
CA GLN A 42 6.88 12.39 11.51
C GLN A 42 8.02 12.02 12.45
N ASN A 43 9.25 12.27 12.06
CA ASN A 43 10.44 12.06 12.86
C ASN A 43 11.12 13.41 13.11
N VAL A 44 11.53 13.65 14.36
CA VAL A 44 12.23 14.87 14.76
C VAL A 44 13.50 14.46 15.51
N SER A 45 14.66 14.87 15.00
CA SER A 45 15.95 14.69 15.69
C SER A 45 16.43 16.02 16.27
N VAL A 46 17.01 15.94 17.48
CA VAL A 46 17.59 17.09 18.18
C VAL A 46 18.99 16.73 18.67
N ARG A 47 19.90 17.71 18.64
CA ARG A 47 21.25 17.58 19.16
C ARG A 47 21.68 18.90 19.79
N MET A 48 22.26 18.83 20.99
CA MET A 48 22.68 20.02 21.73
C MET A 48 21.56 21.07 21.92
N ASN A 49 20.32 20.59 22.13
CA ASN A 49 19.10 21.42 22.23
C ASN A 49 18.70 22.17 20.95
N GLU A 50 19.31 21.85 19.82
CA GLU A 50 18.93 22.38 18.51
C GLU A 50 18.27 21.29 17.66
N THR A 51 17.24 21.66 16.91
CA THR A 51 16.61 20.76 15.94
C THR A 51 17.57 20.51 14.79
N GLU A 52 17.89 19.25 14.54
CA GLU A 52 18.70 18.87 13.38
C GLU A 52 17.81 18.57 12.17
N THR A 53 16.86 17.64 12.33
CA THR A 53 16.03 17.16 11.21
C THR A 53 14.57 17.05 11.62
N ILE A 54 13.69 17.47 10.71
CA ILE A 54 12.26 17.15 10.75
C ILE A 54 11.93 16.41 9.46
N GLU A 55 11.59 15.13 9.56
CA GLU A 55 11.23 14.28 8.43
C GLU A 55 9.72 13.98 8.47
N TYR A 56 9.08 14.05 7.30
CA TYR A 56 7.69 13.63 7.11
C TYR A 56 7.67 12.43 6.17
N ASN A 57 7.18 11.30 6.68
CA ASN A 57 7.04 10.07 5.92
C ASN A 57 5.58 9.90 5.47
N ARG A 58 5.39 9.48 4.21
CA ARG A 58 4.09 9.16 3.63
C ARG A 58 4.23 7.98 2.67
N ASP A 59 4.04 6.79 3.21
CA ASP A 59 4.21 5.55 2.48
C ASP A 59 2.86 5.01 2.00
N LYS A 60 2.85 4.42 0.81
CA LYS A 60 1.73 3.64 0.29
C LYS A 60 2.24 2.46 -0.51
N GLY A 61 1.53 1.35 -0.45
CA GLY A 61 1.87 0.17 -1.22
C GLY A 61 0.74 -0.82 -1.30
N ILE A 62 0.74 -1.60 -2.36
CA ILE A 62 -0.09 -2.77 -2.53
C ILE A 62 0.79 -3.95 -2.95
N SER A 63 0.49 -5.12 -2.42
CA SER A 63 1.13 -6.36 -2.81
C SER A 63 0.09 -7.44 -3.04
N VAL A 64 0.43 -8.38 -3.92
CA VAL A 64 -0.41 -9.52 -4.23
C VAL A 64 0.42 -10.79 -4.24
N SER A 65 -0.09 -11.83 -3.60
CA SER A 65 0.40 -13.20 -3.73
C SER A 65 -0.64 -14.00 -4.49
N VAL A 66 -0.26 -14.64 -5.59
CA VAL A 66 -1.13 -15.49 -6.39
C VAL A 66 -0.65 -16.93 -6.34
N TYR A 67 -1.61 -17.86 -6.43
CA TYR A 67 -1.35 -19.29 -6.42
C TYR A 67 -1.98 -19.94 -7.65
N PHE A 68 -1.19 -20.77 -8.35
CA PHE A 68 -1.65 -21.65 -9.43
C PHE A 68 -1.41 -23.09 -9.01
N GLY A 69 -2.41 -23.68 -8.34
CA GLY A 69 -2.24 -24.95 -7.63
C GLY A 69 -1.25 -24.79 -6.48
N GLN A 70 -0.08 -25.46 -6.59
CA GLN A 70 0.98 -25.39 -5.58
C GLN A 70 2.10 -24.39 -5.92
N GLN A 71 1.98 -23.66 -7.03
CA GLN A 71 2.97 -22.65 -7.44
C GLN A 71 2.55 -21.27 -6.92
N LYS A 72 3.48 -20.51 -6.33
CA LYS A 72 3.25 -19.18 -5.78
C LYS A 72 4.03 -18.11 -6.57
N GLY A 73 3.38 -17.00 -6.87
CA GLY A 73 4.01 -15.77 -7.37
C GLY A 73 3.68 -14.59 -6.45
N HIS A 74 4.57 -13.61 -6.37
CA HIS A 74 4.38 -12.40 -5.56
C HIS A 74 4.83 -11.17 -6.34
N ALA A 75 4.08 -10.08 -6.23
CA ALA A 75 4.42 -8.79 -6.79
C ALA A 75 3.94 -7.67 -5.85
N SER A 76 4.60 -6.52 -5.90
CA SER A 76 4.25 -5.34 -5.10
C SER A 76 4.57 -4.06 -5.86
N THR A 77 3.78 -3.01 -5.63
CA THR A 77 4.01 -1.68 -6.19
C THR A 77 3.59 -0.60 -5.18
N SER A 78 4.19 0.57 -5.30
CA SER A 78 3.79 1.79 -4.58
C SER A 78 2.84 2.67 -5.41
N ASP A 79 2.64 2.35 -6.68
CA ASP A 79 1.64 3.02 -7.52
C ASP A 79 0.27 2.37 -7.31
N LEU A 80 -0.69 3.16 -6.81
CA LEU A 80 -2.07 2.75 -6.56
C LEU A 80 -3.03 3.29 -7.63
N SER A 81 -2.51 3.76 -8.77
CA SER A 81 -3.34 4.08 -9.93
C SER A 81 -3.89 2.80 -10.55
N ALA A 82 -5.05 2.90 -11.23
CA ALA A 82 -5.73 1.73 -11.78
C ALA A 82 -4.97 1.05 -12.95
N GLU A 83 -3.97 1.72 -13.53
CA GLU A 83 -3.19 1.25 -14.68
C GLU A 83 -1.85 0.60 -14.27
N ALA A 84 -1.47 0.68 -13.00
CA ALA A 84 -0.20 0.21 -12.48
C ALA A 84 -0.04 -1.31 -12.44
#